data_AF-A0AB38D220-F1
#
_entry.id   AF-A0AB38D220-F1
#
_cell.length_a   1.000
_cell.length_b   1.000
_cell.length_c   1.000
_cell.angle_alpha   90.00
_cell.angle_beta   90.00
_cell.angle_gamma   90.00
#
_symmetry.space_group_name_H-M   'P 1'
#
loop_
_entity.id
_entity.type
_entity.pdbx_description
1 polymer ?
#
loop_
_entity_poly.entity_id
_entity_poly.type
_entity_poly.pdbx_seq_one_letter_code
_entity_poly.pdbx_strand_id
1 'polypeptide(L)'
;MMPGNLRKSAGKRGSGRTEADYLKARKRALRASQVCAGCHQAIDLTLKPICQYVNTDGYTVETAHMIPRTCGDECKGHARKANPWSASANHKIPVSKLQPDSKLLTDHRNLEPMHLKCNQTLGDRVVVKARHKVSRDWFA
;
A
#
# COMPACT_ATOMS: atom_id res chain seq x y z
N MET A 1 0.99 6.69 -1.53
CA MET A 1 0.08 7.85 -1.41
C MET A 1 -1.28 7.30 -0.97
N MET A 2 -1.84 7.72 0.17
CA MET A 2 -3.14 7.22 0.66
C MET A 2 -4.31 7.83 -0.15
N PRO A 3 -5.42 7.10 -0.35
CA PRO A 3 -6.63 7.66 -0.97
C PRO A 3 -7.18 8.83 -0.14
N GLY A 4 -7.64 9.88 -0.82
CA GLY A 4 -8.07 11.16 -0.20
C GLY A 4 -9.17 11.02 0.85
N ASN A 5 -10.02 10.00 0.75
CA ASN A 5 -11.16 9.77 1.65
C ASN A 5 -10.75 9.30 3.07
N LEU A 6 -9.46 9.04 3.31
CA LEU A 6 -8.90 8.75 4.64
C LEU A 6 -8.19 9.96 5.27
N ARG A 7 -8.11 11.10 4.57
CA ARG A 7 -7.44 12.30 5.08
C ARG A 7 -8.44 13.15 5.86
N LYS A 8 -8.13 13.38 7.14
CA LYS A 8 -8.73 14.50 7.88
C LYS A 8 -8.35 15.80 7.19
N SER A 9 -9.32 16.65 6.88
CA SER A 9 -9.10 18.09 7.00
C SER A 9 -8.65 18.35 8.44
N ALA A 10 -7.40 18.77 8.60
CA ALA A 10 -6.80 19.03 9.91
C ALA A 10 -7.63 20.09 10.65
N GLY A 11 -8.06 19.81 11.89
CA GLY A 11 -8.47 20.89 12.82
C GLY A 11 -9.83 20.83 13.53
N LYS A 12 -10.67 19.79 13.43
CA LYS A 12 -11.90 19.71 14.26
C LYS A 12 -11.97 18.48 15.16
N ARG A 13 -12.10 18.72 16.48
CA ARG A 13 -12.32 17.73 17.55
C ARG A 13 -13.61 16.94 17.24
N GLY A 14 -13.53 15.61 17.26
CA GLY A 14 -14.67 14.70 17.06
C GLY A 14 -14.81 14.01 15.69
N SER A 15 -13.76 13.95 14.87
CA SER A 15 -13.88 13.62 13.43
C SER A 15 -13.34 12.23 13.03
N GLY A 16 -14.18 11.41 12.38
CA GLY A 16 -13.83 10.38 11.38
C GLY A 16 -12.92 9.19 11.76
N ARG A 17 -13.00 8.12 10.97
CA ARG A 17 -12.13 6.94 11.09
C ARG A 17 -10.67 7.32 10.86
N THR A 18 -9.79 6.88 11.76
CA THR A 18 -8.38 7.29 11.75
C THR A 18 -7.49 6.31 11.00
N GLU A 19 -6.30 6.76 10.61
CA GLU A 19 -5.24 5.87 10.10
C GLU A 19 -4.95 4.72 11.09
N ALA A 20 -4.96 5.01 12.39
CA ALA A 20 -4.78 3.99 13.43
C ALA A 20 -5.86 2.90 13.36
N ASP A 21 -7.12 3.28 13.13
CA ASP A 21 -8.23 2.33 12.97
C ASP A 21 -8.06 1.46 11.72
N TYR A 22 -7.68 2.07 10.60
CA TYR A 22 -7.37 1.34 9.38
C TYR A 22 -6.22 0.35 9.59
N LEU A 23 -5.12 0.77 10.22
CA LEU A 23 -3.98 -0.09 10.49
C LEU A 23 -4.35 -1.25 11.43
N LYS A 24 -5.22 -1.00 12.42
CA LYS A 24 -5.75 -2.06 13.30
C LYS A 24 -6.63 -3.04 12.54
N ALA A 25 -7.51 -2.55 11.66
CA ALA A 25 -8.37 -3.37 10.81
C ALA A 25 -7.55 -4.22 9.83
N ARG A 26 -6.55 -3.62 9.17
CA ARG A 26 -5.62 -4.31 8.28
C ARG A 26 -4.86 -5.42 9.00
N LYS A 27 -4.36 -5.18 10.22
CA LYS A 27 -3.72 -6.22 11.05
C LYS A 27 -4.69 -7.36 11.36
N ARG A 28 -5.97 -7.07 11.62
CA ARG A 28 -7.00 -8.10 11.86
C ARG A 28 -7.27 -8.93 10.60
N ALA A 29 -7.42 -8.29 9.44
CA ALA A 29 -7.64 -8.99 8.17
C ALA A 29 -6.48 -9.94 7.82
N LEU A 30 -5.22 -9.47 7.97
CA LEU A 30 -4.02 -10.28 7.74
C LEU A 30 -3.83 -11.42 8.76
N ARG A 31 -4.39 -11.30 9.97
CA ARG A 31 -4.39 -12.38 10.96
C ARG A 31 -5.50 -13.41 10.70
N ALA A 32 -6.62 -12.97 10.11
CA ALA A 32 -7.73 -13.85 9.78
C ALA A 32 -7.39 -14.77 8.60
N SER A 33 -6.63 -14.28 7.62
CA SER A 33 -6.10 -15.10 6.53
C SER A 33 -4.77 -14.55 6.03
N GLN A 34 -3.82 -15.45 5.81
CA GLN A 34 -2.50 -15.15 5.23
C GLN A 34 -2.41 -15.63 3.77
N VAL A 35 -3.54 -15.82 3.10
CA VAL A 35 -3.61 -16.18 1.68
C VAL A 35 -4.00 -14.95 0.87
N CYS A 36 -3.24 -14.66 -0.19
CA CYS A 36 -3.52 -13.54 -1.07
C CYS A 36 -4.81 -13.77 -1.87
N ALA A 37 -5.77 -12.85 -1.80
CA ALA A 37 -7.01 -12.92 -2.57
C ALA A 37 -6.81 -12.77 -4.09
N GLY A 38 -5.65 -12.24 -4.55
CA GLY A 38 -5.38 -12.04 -5.98
C GLY A 38 -4.76 -13.26 -6.67
N CYS A 39 -3.75 -13.88 -6.05
CA CYS A 39 -3.01 -15.00 -6.65
C CYS A 39 -3.13 -16.31 -5.86
N HIS A 40 -3.86 -16.33 -4.74
CA HIS A 40 -4.07 -17.49 -3.86
C HIS A 40 -2.79 -18.10 -3.27
N GLN A 41 -1.67 -17.38 -3.30
CA GLN A 41 -0.43 -17.79 -2.65
C GLN A 41 -0.30 -17.20 -1.23
N ALA A 42 0.52 -17.85 -0.40
CA ALA A 42 0.76 -17.41 0.97
C ALA A 42 1.43 -16.02 1.04
N ILE A 43 1.10 -15.26 2.07
CA ILE A 43 1.66 -13.95 2.36
C ILE A 43 2.67 -14.08 3.50
N ASP A 44 3.92 -13.77 3.21
CA ASP A 44 4.94 -13.64 4.25
C ASP A 44 4.83 -12.28 4.95
N LEU A 45 4.43 -12.30 6.22
CA LEU A 45 4.28 -11.12 7.08
C LEU A 45 5.63 -10.57 7.57
N THR A 46 6.73 -11.31 7.40
CA THR A 46 8.06 -10.96 7.90
C THR A 46 8.91 -10.19 6.88
N LEU A 47 8.43 -10.05 5.64
CA LEU A 47 9.14 -9.35 4.57
C LEU A 47 9.42 -7.89 4.94
N LYS A 48 10.71 -7.55 4.93
CA LYS A 48 11.20 -6.23 5.29
C LYS A 48 11.16 -5.28 4.08
N PRO A 49 11.03 -3.96 4.30
CA PRO A 49 11.26 -2.97 3.26
C PRO A 49 12.67 -3.07 2.66
N ILE A 50 12.76 -2.80 1.36
CA ILE A 50 13.97 -2.91 0.53
C ILE A 50 14.41 -1.52 0.06
N CYS A 51 15.66 -1.39 -0.38
CA CYS A 51 16.12 -0.13 -0.99
C CYS A 51 15.30 0.20 -2.24
N GLN A 52 15.00 1.49 -2.47
CA GLN A 52 14.18 1.93 -3.60
C GLN A 52 14.73 1.50 -4.96
N TYR A 53 16.05 1.40 -5.10
CA TYR A 53 16.76 1.06 -6.33
C TYR A 53 16.93 -0.45 -6.58
N VAL A 54 16.50 -1.31 -5.65
CA VAL A 54 16.56 -2.76 -5.87
C VAL A 54 15.59 -3.16 -6.98
N ASN A 55 16.08 -3.85 -8.00
CA ASN A 55 15.24 -4.47 -9.03
C ASN A 55 14.56 -5.72 -8.45
N THR A 56 13.24 -5.83 -8.66
CA THR A 56 12.39 -6.89 -8.12
C THR A 56 11.73 -7.75 -9.20
N ASP A 57 12.01 -7.53 -10.49
CA ASP A 57 11.23 -8.10 -11.59
C ASP A 57 11.39 -9.62 -11.75
N GLY A 58 12.51 -10.19 -11.31
CA GLY A 58 12.77 -11.64 -11.36
C GLY A 58 12.29 -12.43 -10.13
N TYR A 59 11.76 -11.77 -9.10
CA TYR A 59 11.38 -12.45 -7.86
C TYR A 59 9.89 -12.80 -7.85
N THR A 60 9.57 -14.00 -7.40
CA THR A 60 8.23 -14.54 -7.21
C THR A 60 7.84 -14.49 -5.74
N VAL A 61 6.62 -14.92 -5.39
CA VAL A 61 6.19 -15.03 -3.99
C VAL A 61 7.11 -15.97 -3.20
N GLU A 62 7.52 -17.08 -3.79
CA GLU A 62 8.40 -18.08 -3.17
C GLU A 62 9.80 -17.53 -2.91
N THR A 63 10.33 -16.73 -3.83
CA THR A 63 11.69 -16.17 -3.76
C THR A 63 11.74 -14.77 -3.15
N ALA A 64 10.60 -14.25 -2.67
CA ALA A 64 10.48 -12.89 -2.14
C ALA A 64 11.41 -12.59 -0.94
N HIS A 65 11.73 -13.61 -0.15
CA HIS A 65 12.64 -13.51 1.00
C HIS A 65 14.12 -13.35 0.58
N MET A 66 14.46 -13.76 -0.65
CA MET A 66 15.82 -13.62 -1.21
C MET A 66 16.08 -12.24 -1.80
N ILE A 67 15.06 -11.36 -1.89
CA ILE A 67 15.24 -10.01 -2.43
C ILE A 67 16.26 -9.26 -1.57
N PRO A 68 17.35 -8.74 -2.17
CA PRO A 68 18.37 -8.04 -1.43
C PRO A 68 17.78 -6.77 -0.81
N ARG A 69 18.14 -6.52 0.44
CA ARG A 69 17.68 -5.32 1.15
C ARG A 69 18.41 -4.07 0.66
N THR A 70 19.60 -4.21 0.09
CA THR A 70 20.45 -3.13 -0.41
C THR A 70 20.59 -3.22 -1.93
N CYS A 71 20.86 -2.10 -2.60
CA CYS A 71 21.03 -2.06 -4.06
C CYS A 71 22.48 -2.30 -4.52
N GLY A 72 23.34 -2.82 -3.62
CA GLY A 72 24.79 -2.97 -3.82
C GLY A 72 25.59 -2.42 -2.65
N ASP A 73 26.91 -2.42 -2.78
CA ASP A 73 27.86 -2.02 -1.73
C ASP A 73 27.78 -0.53 -1.39
N GLU A 74 27.46 0.31 -2.38
CA GLU A 74 27.29 1.77 -2.22
C GLU A 74 25.91 2.17 -1.68
N CYS A 75 25.14 1.24 -1.11
CA CYS A 75 23.79 1.51 -0.64
C CYS A 75 23.78 2.29 0.69
N LYS A 76 24.03 3.60 0.64
CA LYS A 76 24.05 4.50 1.80
C LYS A 76 22.95 5.57 1.69
N GLY A 77 22.12 5.70 2.73
CA GLY A 77 21.13 6.78 2.85
C GLY A 77 19.92 6.71 1.91
N HIS A 78 19.78 5.68 1.07
CA HIS A 78 18.66 5.56 0.14
C HIS A 78 17.32 5.35 0.85
N ALA A 79 16.26 5.93 0.28
CA ALA A 79 14.90 5.69 0.75
C ALA A 79 14.52 4.21 0.55
N ARG A 80 13.63 3.73 1.42
CA ARG A 80 13.13 2.36 1.40
C ARG A 80 11.77 2.30 0.74
N LYS A 81 11.59 1.33 -0.16
CA LYS A 81 10.27 0.94 -0.68
C LYS A 81 9.79 -0.33 0.00
N ALA A 82 8.47 -0.49 0.08
CA ALA A 82 7.90 -1.75 0.54
C ALA A 82 8.26 -2.89 -0.43
N ASN A 83 8.49 -4.09 0.11
CA ASN A 83 8.70 -5.27 -0.72
C ASN A 83 7.42 -5.54 -1.55
N PRO A 84 7.50 -5.75 -2.88
CA PRO A 84 6.31 -5.99 -3.71
C PRO A 84 5.44 -7.17 -3.25
N TRP A 85 6.05 -8.19 -2.64
CA TRP A 85 5.36 -9.36 -2.13
C TRP A 85 5.01 -9.24 -0.64
N SER A 86 5.25 -8.08 -0.02
CA SER A 86 4.83 -7.85 1.36
C SER A 86 3.31 -7.82 1.50
N ALA A 87 2.87 -8.09 2.73
CA ALA A 87 1.48 -8.03 3.11
C ALA A 87 0.84 -6.67 2.79
N SER A 88 -0.35 -6.71 2.23
CA SER A 88 -1.22 -5.57 1.97
C SER A 88 -2.68 -5.99 2.22
N ALA A 89 -3.60 -5.03 2.16
CA ALA A 89 -5.02 -5.32 2.22
C ALA A 89 -5.76 -4.49 1.18
N ASN A 90 -6.62 -5.13 0.39
CA ASN A 90 -7.52 -4.48 -0.55
C ASN A 90 -8.91 -4.30 0.09
N HIS A 91 -9.62 -3.24 -0.26
CA HIS A 91 -11.02 -3.10 0.14
C HIS A 91 -11.92 -3.83 -0.87
N LYS A 92 -12.80 -4.72 -0.40
CA LYS A 92 -13.78 -5.42 -1.25
C LYS A 92 -14.71 -4.43 -1.95
N ILE A 93 -15.24 -3.48 -1.17
CA ILE A 93 -15.90 -2.30 -1.70
C ILE A 93 -14.84 -1.19 -1.81
N PRO A 94 -14.47 -0.75 -3.03
CA PRO A 94 -13.44 0.25 -3.23
C PRO A 94 -13.67 1.52 -2.42
N VAL A 95 -12.58 2.11 -1.92
CA VAL A 95 -12.62 3.37 -1.15
C VAL A 95 -13.27 4.51 -1.93
N SER A 96 -13.13 4.51 -3.27
CA SER A 96 -13.75 5.47 -4.19
C SER A 96 -15.28 5.44 -4.15
N LYS A 97 -15.89 4.30 -3.79
CA LYS A 97 -17.34 4.11 -3.70
C LYS A 97 -17.90 4.29 -2.28
N LEU A 98 -17.05 4.58 -1.31
CA LEU A 98 -17.43 4.71 0.10
C LEU A 98 -17.54 6.19 0.50
N GLN A 99 -18.57 6.51 1.29
CA GLN A 99 -18.69 7.81 1.94
C GLN A 99 -17.50 8.04 2.91
N PRO A 100 -17.07 9.29 3.13
CA PRO A 100 -15.89 9.60 3.95
C PRO A 100 -15.90 9.08 5.39
N ASP A 101 -17.07 8.85 5.98
CA ASP A 101 -17.29 8.42 7.37
C ASP A 101 -17.72 6.94 7.50
N SER A 102 -18.16 6.33 6.40
CA SER A 102 -17.79 4.98 5.97
C SER A 102 -17.42 3.94 7.04
N LYS A 103 -18.38 3.39 7.83
CA LYS A 103 -18.58 1.94 8.09
C LYS A 103 -17.54 0.91 7.60
N LEU A 104 -17.16 1.01 6.34
CA LEU A 104 -16.43 -0.03 5.63
C LEU A 104 -14.98 0.35 5.35
N LEU A 105 -14.59 1.61 5.59
CA LEU A 105 -13.22 2.10 5.40
C LEU A 105 -12.18 1.43 6.34
N THR A 106 -12.60 1.07 7.54
CA THR A 106 -11.80 0.46 8.62
C THR A 106 -12.46 -0.79 9.19
N ASP A 107 -13.41 -1.41 8.47
CA ASP A 107 -13.89 -2.74 8.86
C ASP A 107 -13.01 -3.82 8.23
N HIS A 108 -12.41 -4.66 9.07
CA HIS A 108 -11.63 -5.82 8.65
C HIS A 108 -12.40 -6.79 7.75
N ARG A 109 -13.74 -6.85 7.82
CA ARG A 109 -14.56 -7.73 6.96
C ARG A 109 -14.64 -7.24 5.51
N ASN A 110 -14.46 -5.92 5.32
CA ASN A 110 -14.35 -5.29 4.01
C ASN A 110 -12.90 -5.29 3.49
N LEU A 111 -11.96 -5.88 4.22
CA LEU A 111 -10.57 -5.99 3.81
C LEU A 111 -10.25 -7.42 3.39
N GLU A 112 -9.55 -7.55 2.27
CA GLU A 112 -8.99 -8.81 1.78
C GLU A 112 -7.47 -8.78 1.85
N PRO A 113 -6.84 -9.79 2.48
CA PRO A 113 -5.39 -9.90 2.50
C PRO A 113 -4.87 -10.13 1.08
N MET A 114 -3.85 -9.36 0.69
CA MET A 114 -3.24 -9.45 -0.64
C MET A 114 -1.75 -9.14 -0.57
N HIS A 115 -0.96 -9.63 -1.52
CA HIS A 115 0.38 -9.07 -1.75
C HIS A 115 0.26 -7.63 -2.24
N LEU A 116 1.24 -6.80 -1.88
CA LEU A 116 1.28 -5.40 -2.33
C LEU A 116 1.20 -5.29 -3.86
N LYS A 117 1.96 -6.09 -4.59
CA LYS A 117 1.98 -6.11 -6.06
C LYS A 117 0.61 -6.44 -6.65
N CYS A 118 -0.08 -7.46 -6.13
CA CYS A 118 -1.43 -7.82 -6.57
C CYS A 118 -2.47 -6.74 -6.23
N ASN A 119 -2.34 -6.08 -5.08
CA ASN A 119 -3.24 -4.97 -4.75
C ASN A 119 -2.99 -3.75 -5.67
N GLN A 120 -1.74 -3.51 -6.06
CA GLN A 120 -1.39 -2.41 -6.97
C GLN A 120 -1.97 -2.55 -8.38
N THR A 121 -2.21 -3.77 -8.86
CA THR A 121 -2.84 -4.01 -10.17
C THR A 121 -4.35 -3.78 -10.15
N LEU A 122 -5.00 -3.95 -8.99
CA LEU A 122 -6.44 -3.74 -8.84
C LEU A 122 -6.83 -2.28 -8.57
N GLY A 123 -5.92 -1.50 -8.01
CA GLY A 123 -6.21 -0.12 -7.64
C GLY A 123 -6.65 0.71 -8.86
N ASP A 124 -7.65 1.58 -8.67
CA ASP A 124 -8.13 2.60 -9.61
C ASP A 124 -7.05 3.67 -9.89
N ARG A 125 -5.88 3.26 -10.36
CA ARG A 125 -4.80 4.17 -10.75
C ARG A 125 -5.25 4.87 -12.02
N VAL A 126 -5.86 6.05 -11.87
CA VAL A 126 -5.75 7.06 -12.91
C VAL A 126 -4.25 7.33 -13.05
N VAL A 127 -3.64 6.86 -14.12
CA VAL A 127 -2.25 7.19 -14.47
C VAL A 127 -2.26 8.66 -14.84
N VAL A 128 -2.19 9.53 -13.83
CA VAL A 128 -1.94 10.95 -14.05
C VAL A 128 -0.49 11.02 -14.52
N LYS A 129 -0.28 11.10 -15.83
CA LYS A 129 1.04 11.45 -16.38
C LYS A 129 1.46 12.73 -15.67
N ALA A 130 2.56 12.68 -14.92
CA ALA A 130 3.10 13.86 -14.29
C ALA A 130 3.36 14.89 -15.40
N ARG A 131 2.66 16.03 -15.36
CA ARG A 131 2.90 17.11 -16.31
C ARG A 131 4.33 17.59 -16.09
N HIS A 132 5.14 17.62 -17.16
CA HIS A 132 6.45 18.25 -17.08
C HIS A 132 6.27 19.72 -16.69
N LYS A 133 6.94 20.14 -15.61
CA LYS A 133 6.97 21.56 -15.22
C LYS A 133 7.64 22.34 -16.34
N VAL A 134 6.96 23.38 -16.83
CA VAL A 134 7.52 24.32 -17.81
C VAL A 134 8.04 25.56 -17.09
N SER A 135 8.90 26.36 -17.74
CA SER A 135 9.49 27.59 -17.15
C SER A 135 8.45 28.53 -16.53
N ARG A 136 7.23 28.55 -17.07
CA ARG A 136 6.11 29.35 -16.56
C ARG A 136 5.63 28.93 -15.16
N ASP A 137 5.86 27.68 -14.75
CA ASP A 137 5.46 27.16 -13.44
C ASP A 137 6.44 27.52 -12.32
N TRP A 138 7.56 28.17 -12.65
CA TRP A 138 8.60 28.59 -11.69
C TRP A 138 8.37 30.00 -11.13
N PHE A 139 7.49 30.77 -11.75
CA PHE A 139 7.20 32.17 -11.40
C PHE A 139 5.76 32.38 -10.91
N ALA A 140 5.06 31.30 -10.52
CA ALA A 140 3.69 31.30 -10.00
C ALA A 140 3.67 30.95 -8.50
#